data_AF-A0A1U9JYG6-F1
#
_entry.id   AF-A0A1U9JYG6-F1
#
_cell.length_a   1.000
_cell.length_b   1.000
_cell.length_c   1.000
_cell.angle_alpha   90.00
_cell.angle_beta   90.00
_cell.angle_gamma   90.00
#
_symmetry.space_group_name_H-M   'P 1'
#
loop_
_entity.id
_entity.type
_entity.pdbx_description
1 polymer ?
#
loop_
_entity_poly.entity_id
_entity_poly.type
_entity_poly.pdbx_seq_one_letter_code
_entity_poly.pdbx_strand_id
1 'polypeptide(L)'
;MRTWIWTFLVFVAAVALALVLREHGGNVLIIAPPWHISFSITFSVIALIALFFVFYMLLNGLSWLTGSPGRFRLWCHRRAERRDQDLLQTGWIHILEGRSAQAEKELTKLLAKSKSRKTKLVAGLASARASQDLAEYQRRDEALHVAQQNAGDDPQLKLAYATAAAEMYLEQGLAQQAIDLLQPVQDASSRHFQATRLLLRAYRQLDNPERVYELTRLLLRRSAIDKKQALDYIEYAAARRIQLANEEQFKSIWGDLRTEEKTRQQVALAAGQWLTQAGKLDEAARVLEAAIQQEPEPELLNLYASTTVDQYKRRLTKAEEWLQRHPNNPALLVTLGRLCVLGQLWGQAEHYFKRSMAIRNDLRIHALLGQLYDVLERPDEAIQHWRIAAATAGALPIMAPQRLLPAADLQDDPTLVDGALPEDTTYVDTTRPVAASAVDAAVFAAADPVPQAELPQASPENNEEAEHQYFDTAPIPGVDVSMTSDGTHRKRN
;
A
#
# COMPACT_ATOMS: atom_id res chain seq x y z
N MET A 1 -53.16 5.76 -45.38
CA MET A 1 -54.62 5.63 -45.22
C MET A 1 -55.38 6.75 -45.96
N ARG A 2 -55.22 8.04 -45.60
CA ARG A 2 -55.98 9.16 -46.19
C ARG A 2 -55.84 9.35 -47.71
N THR A 3 -54.65 9.12 -48.28
CA THR A 3 -54.38 9.27 -49.72
C THR A 3 -54.95 8.13 -50.58
N TRP A 4 -55.03 6.92 -50.02
CA TRP A 4 -55.58 5.75 -50.71
C TRP A 4 -57.11 5.82 -50.82
N ILE A 5 -57.77 6.35 -49.78
CA ILE A 5 -59.22 6.57 -49.81
C ILE A 5 -59.58 7.66 -50.83
N TRP A 6 -58.80 8.74 -50.90
CA TRP A 6 -59.07 9.84 -51.84
C TRP A 6 -58.81 9.46 -53.30
N THR A 7 -57.75 8.67 -53.56
CA THR A 7 -57.48 8.13 -54.91
C THR A 7 -58.52 7.10 -55.34
N PHE A 8 -58.96 6.22 -54.44
CA PHE A 8 -60.06 5.30 -54.71
C PHE A 8 -61.37 6.05 -55.01
N LEU A 9 -61.68 7.10 -54.24
CA LEU A 9 -62.89 7.91 -54.45
C LEU A 9 -62.85 8.67 -55.78
N VAL A 10 -61.71 9.26 -56.16
CA VAL A 10 -61.54 9.91 -57.47
C VAL A 10 -61.60 8.89 -58.60
N PHE A 11 -61.05 7.69 -58.43
CA PHE A 11 -61.14 6.62 -59.42
C PHE A 11 -62.58 6.16 -59.63
N VAL A 12 -63.34 5.92 -58.56
CA VAL A 12 -64.77 5.56 -58.64
C VAL A 12 -65.57 6.68 -59.32
N ALA A 13 -65.30 7.95 -59.00
CA ALA A 13 -65.95 9.09 -59.65
C ALA A 13 -65.61 9.18 -61.15
N ALA A 14 -64.36 8.93 -61.53
CA ALA A 14 -63.93 8.91 -62.94
C ALA A 14 -64.57 7.76 -63.73
N VAL A 15 -64.68 6.57 -63.13
CA VAL A 15 -65.37 5.41 -63.73
C VAL A 15 -66.87 5.68 -63.88
N ALA A 16 -67.52 6.28 -62.87
CA ALA A 16 -68.92 6.66 -62.95
C ALA A 16 -69.17 7.70 -64.05
N LEU A 17 -68.31 8.72 -64.16
CA LEU A 17 -68.40 9.74 -65.21
C LEU A 17 -68.19 9.15 -66.61
N ALA A 18 -67.25 8.22 -66.76
CA ALA A 18 -66.99 7.52 -68.02
C ALA A 18 -68.16 6.62 -68.46
N LEU A 19 -68.85 5.99 -67.51
CA LEU A 19 -70.04 5.17 -67.80
C LEU A 19 -71.23 6.02 -68.27
N VAL A 20 -71.44 7.19 -67.68
CA VAL A 20 -72.50 8.14 -68.10
C VAL A 20 -72.23 8.72 -69.50
N LEU A 21 -70.97 8.99 -69.85
CA LEU A 21 -70.61 9.47 -71.20
C LEU A 21 -70.73 8.40 -72.30
N ARG A 22 -70.82 7.11 -71.94
CA ARG A 22 -70.87 5.99 -72.89
C ARG A 22 -72.19 5.90 -73.65
N GLU A 23 -73.25 6.55 -73.16
CA GLU A 23 -74.58 6.56 -73.81
C GLU A 23 -74.66 7.53 -75.02
N HIS A 24 -73.60 8.29 -75.32
CA HIS A 24 -73.55 9.18 -76.49
C HIS A 24 -72.34 8.86 -77.38
N GLY A 25 -72.58 8.29 -78.56
CA GLY A 25 -71.56 7.91 -79.55
C GLY A 25 -70.90 9.10 -80.29
N GLY A 26 -70.46 10.12 -79.57
CA GLY A 26 -69.83 11.32 -80.12
C GLY A 26 -68.32 11.17 -80.32
N ASN A 27 -67.79 11.63 -81.47
CA ASN A 27 -66.34 11.77 -81.68
C ASN A 27 -65.82 13.04 -80.99
N VAL A 28 -64.65 12.95 -80.35
CA VAL A 28 -63.99 14.13 -79.76
C VAL A 28 -63.05 14.72 -80.81
N LEU A 29 -63.32 15.95 -81.23
CA LEU A 29 -62.52 16.68 -82.21
C LEU A 29 -61.69 17.75 -81.49
N ILE A 30 -60.37 17.65 -81.53
CA ILE A 30 -59.47 18.68 -81.04
C ILE A 30 -59.00 19.49 -82.26
N ILE A 31 -59.43 20.75 -82.35
CA ILE A 31 -59.04 21.67 -83.43
C ILE A 31 -57.97 22.62 -82.87
N ALA A 32 -56.72 22.46 -83.34
CA ALA A 32 -55.64 23.41 -83.11
C ALA A 32 -54.94 23.65 -84.45
N PRO A 33 -55.09 24.82 -85.10
CA PRO A 33 -54.51 25.03 -86.43
C PRO A 33 -52.98 24.84 -86.42
N PRO A 34 -52.36 24.09 -87.36
CA PRO A 34 -52.91 23.45 -88.58
C PRO A 34 -53.30 21.95 -88.45
N TRP A 35 -53.43 21.39 -87.25
CA TRP A 35 -53.66 19.96 -87.04
C TRP A 35 -55.13 19.66 -86.68
N HIS A 36 -55.72 18.71 -87.42
CA HIS A 36 -57.05 18.17 -87.13
C HIS A 36 -56.90 16.68 -86.79
N ILE A 37 -57.12 16.32 -85.52
CA ILE A 37 -57.04 14.91 -85.10
C ILE A 37 -58.38 14.53 -84.47
N SER A 38 -59.07 13.57 -85.09
CA SER A 38 -60.33 12.99 -84.61
C SER A 38 -60.04 11.69 -83.86
N PHE A 39 -60.44 11.60 -82.59
CA PHE A 39 -60.29 10.38 -81.79
C PHE A 39 -61.66 9.81 -81.39
N SER A 40 -61.74 8.48 -81.30
CA SER A 40 -62.89 7.81 -80.68
C SER A 40 -62.97 8.19 -79.19
N ILE A 41 -64.17 8.39 -78.65
CA ILE A 41 -64.37 8.71 -77.23
C ILE A 41 -63.76 7.66 -76.30
N THR A 42 -63.78 6.39 -76.74
CA THR A 42 -63.15 5.28 -76.01
C THR A 42 -61.65 5.46 -75.88
N PHE A 43 -60.97 5.88 -76.96
CA PHE A 43 -59.54 6.18 -76.94
C PHE A 43 -59.23 7.38 -76.03
N SER A 44 -60.06 8.43 -76.07
CA SER A 44 -59.88 9.62 -75.22
C SER A 44 -60.02 9.29 -73.73
N VAL A 45 -60.99 8.46 -73.35
CA VAL A 45 -61.19 8.00 -71.96
C VAL A 45 -60.02 7.13 -71.50
N ILE A 46 -59.57 6.17 -72.32
CA ILE A 46 -58.42 5.32 -71.99
C ILE A 46 -57.14 6.16 -71.86
N ALA A 47 -56.93 7.12 -72.77
CA ALA A 47 -55.79 8.04 -72.72
C ALA A 47 -55.81 8.93 -71.48
N LEU A 48 -56.99 9.43 -71.07
CA LEU A 48 -57.15 10.22 -69.84
C LEU A 48 -56.83 9.39 -68.59
N ILE A 49 -57.34 8.15 -68.53
CA ILE A 49 -57.03 7.22 -67.43
C ILE A 49 -55.53 6.93 -67.40
N ALA A 50 -54.92 6.63 -68.54
CA ALA A 50 -53.48 6.40 -68.65
C ALA A 50 -52.67 7.63 -68.21
N LEU A 51 -53.05 8.83 -68.65
CA LEU A 51 -52.42 10.10 -68.24
C LEU A 51 -52.53 10.30 -66.72
N PHE A 52 -53.69 10.03 -66.13
CA PHE A 52 -53.89 10.11 -64.69
C PHE A 52 -52.96 9.15 -63.94
N PHE A 53 -52.83 7.90 -64.40
CA PHE A 53 -51.89 6.94 -63.81
C PHE A 53 -50.43 7.38 -63.94
N VAL A 54 -50.03 7.89 -65.11
CA VAL A 54 -48.68 8.41 -65.34
C VAL A 54 -48.40 9.60 -64.44
N PHE A 55 -49.33 10.57 -64.35
CA PHE A 55 -49.20 11.75 -63.51
C PHE A 55 -49.17 11.38 -62.02
N TYR A 56 -50.00 10.43 -61.59
CA TYR A 56 -49.99 9.90 -60.24
C TYR A 56 -48.66 9.20 -59.91
N MET A 57 -48.13 8.36 -60.81
CA MET A 57 -46.81 7.76 -60.66
C MET A 57 -45.71 8.82 -60.57
N LEU A 58 -45.78 9.87 -61.39
CA LEU A 58 -44.80 10.95 -61.41
C LEU A 58 -44.80 11.72 -60.07
N LEU A 59 -45.98 12.08 -59.56
CA LEU A 59 -46.14 12.74 -58.25
C LEU A 59 -45.69 11.83 -57.09
N ASN A 60 -46.02 10.54 -57.14
CA ASN A 60 -45.61 9.59 -56.11
C ASN A 60 -44.08 9.39 -56.13
N GLY A 61 -43.48 9.27 -57.31
CA GLY A 61 -42.03 9.21 -57.50
C GLY A 61 -41.33 10.46 -56.96
N LEU A 62 -41.87 11.64 -57.24
CA LEU A 62 -41.35 12.92 -56.73
C LEU A 62 -41.50 13.02 -55.20
N SER A 63 -42.60 12.52 -54.63
CA SER A 63 -42.82 12.47 -53.18
C SER A 63 -41.86 11.50 -52.48
N TRP A 64 -41.54 10.36 -53.10
CA TRP A 64 -40.56 9.40 -52.59
C TRP A 64 -39.15 9.97 -52.62
N LEU A 65 -38.79 10.67 -53.70
CA LEU A 65 -37.49 11.33 -53.85
C LEU A 65 -37.29 12.46 -52.83
N THR A 66 -38.36 13.18 -52.47
CA THR A 66 -38.31 14.30 -51.52
C THR A 66 -38.53 13.90 -50.05
N GLY A 67 -39.25 12.80 -49.77
CA GLY A 67 -39.58 12.33 -48.41
C GLY A 67 -38.60 11.33 -47.76
N SER A 68 -37.66 10.76 -48.53
CA SER A 68 -36.69 9.75 -48.05
C SER A 68 -35.37 10.25 -47.39
N PRO A 69 -34.90 11.52 -47.52
CA PRO A 69 -33.59 11.90 -46.97
C PRO A 69 -33.55 11.92 -45.43
N GLY A 70 -34.68 12.14 -44.76
CA GLY A 70 -34.75 12.14 -43.30
C GLY A 70 -34.51 10.75 -42.69
N ARG A 71 -35.12 9.70 -43.26
CA ARG A 71 -34.97 8.31 -42.78
C ARG A 71 -33.58 7.75 -43.07
N PHE A 72 -32.99 8.09 -44.21
CA PHE A 72 -31.62 7.69 -44.55
C PHE A 72 -30.59 8.37 -43.64
N ARG A 73 -30.74 9.68 -43.36
CA ARG A 73 -29.87 10.39 -42.41
C ARG A 73 -29.95 9.81 -40.99
N LEU A 74 -31.16 9.51 -40.51
CA LEU A 74 -31.36 8.87 -39.21
C LEU A 74 -30.78 7.44 -39.16
N TRP A 75 -30.91 6.67 -40.24
CA TRP A 75 -30.31 5.33 -40.34
C TRP A 75 -28.77 5.41 -40.36
N CYS A 76 -28.19 6.31 -41.15
CA CYS A 76 -26.74 6.55 -41.18
C CYS A 76 -26.21 7.02 -39.82
N HIS A 77 -26.92 7.93 -39.15
CA HIS A 77 -26.55 8.38 -37.80
C HIS A 77 -26.55 7.23 -36.80
N ARG A 78 -27.63 6.44 -36.75
CA ARG A 78 -27.73 5.28 -35.86
C ARG A 78 -26.66 4.23 -36.18
N ARG A 79 -26.34 4.01 -37.45
CA ARG A 79 -25.28 3.07 -37.86
C ARG A 79 -23.89 3.58 -37.47
N ALA A 80 -23.65 4.89 -37.55
CA ALA A 80 -22.41 5.51 -37.10
C ALA A 80 -22.28 5.42 -35.57
N GLU A 81 -23.33 5.73 -34.81
CA GLU A 81 -23.34 5.60 -33.35
C GLU A 81 -23.11 4.17 -32.89
N ARG A 82 -23.76 3.18 -33.51
CA ARG A 82 -23.52 1.77 -33.20
C ARG A 82 -22.08 1.37 -33.48
N ARG A 83 -21.53 1.77 -34.62
CA ARG A 83 -20.12 1.50 -34.95
C ARG A 83 -19.17 2.13 -33.92
N ASP A 84 -19.44 3.37 -33.51
CA ASP A 84 -18.64 4.08 -32.52
C ASP A 84 -18.70 3.37 -31.16
N GLN A 85 -19.88 2.87 -30.76
CA GLN A 85 -20.07 2.08 -29.55
C GLN A 85 -19.33 0.72 -29.62
N ASP A 86 -19.45 0.01 -30.74
CA ASP A 86 -18.79 -1.29 -30.96
C ASP A 86 -17.27 -1.15 -30.89
N LEU A 87 -16.70 -0.11 -31.53
CA LEU A 87 -15.28 0.19 -31.48
C LEU A 87 -14.82 0.59 -30.07
N LEU A 88 -15.63 1.37 -29.35
CA LEU A 88 -15.32 1.76 -27.98
C LEU A 88 -15.32 0.54 -27.05
N GLN A 89 -16.30 -0.35 -27.18
CA GLN A 89 -16.37 -1.61 -26.43
C GLN A 89 -15.17 -2.52 -26.74
N THR A 90 -14.84 -2.67 -28.02
CA THR A 90 -13.68 -3.47 -28.46
C THR A 90 -12.37 -2.91 -27.91
N GLY A 91 -12.19 -1.58 -27.96
CA GLY A 91 -11.03 -0.91 -27.37
C GLY A 91 -10.90 -1.16 -25.86
N TRP A 92 -12.01 -1.09 -25.11
CA TRP A 92 -12.02 -1.43 -23.69
C TRP A 92 -11.72 -2.91 -23.42
N ILE A 93 -12.25 -3.82 -24.22
CA ILE A 93 -11.93 -5.25 -24.13
C ILE A 93 -10.42 -5.44 -24.31
N HIS A 94 -9.81 -4.79 -25.30
CA HIS A 94 -8.36 -4.87 -25.51
C HIS A 94 -7.54 -4.30 -24.34
N ILE A 95 -7.99 -3.24 -23.67
CA ILE A 95 -7.35 -2.77 -22.41
C ILE A 95 -7.41 -3.86 -21.35
N LEU A 96 -8.58 -4.47 -21.15
CA LEU A 96 -8.78 -5.53 -20.15
C LEU A 96 -8.00 -6.82 -20.47
N GLU A 97 -7.79 -7.13 -21.74
CA GLU A 97 -6.94 -8.23 -22.21
C GLU A 97 -5.44 -7.93 -22.09
N GLY A 98 -5.05 -6.72 -21.69
CA GLY A 98 -3.66 -6.27 -21.65
C GLY A 98 -3.06 -5.96 -23.03
N ARG A 99 -3.89 -5.89 -24.08
CA ARG A 99 -3.50 -5.57 -25.46
C ARG A 99 -3.51 -4.05 -25.70
N SER A 100 -2.81 -3.31 -24.83
CA SER A 100 -2.87 -1.85 -24.79
C SER A 100 -2.41 -1.16 -26.08
N ALA A 101 -1.46 -1.75 -26.82
CA ALA A 101 -1.01 -1.22 -28.12
C ALA A 101 -2.08 -1.31 -29.23
N GLN A 102 -2.98 -2.29 -29.18
CA GLN A 102 -4.10 -2.41 -30.12
C GLN A 102 -5.23 -1.47 -29.71
N ALA A 103 -5.54 -1.44 -28.41
CA ALA A 103 -6.53 -0.55 -27.84
C ALA A 103 -6.24 0.92 -28.17
N GLU A 104 -5.01 1.39 -27.93
CA GLU A 104 -4.59 2.76 -28.23
C GLU A 104 -4.86 3.11 -29.70
N LYS A 105 -4.37 2.29 -30.64
CA LYS A 105 -4.57 2.54 -32.07
C LYS A 105 -6.03 2.61 -32.48
N GLU A 106 -6.88 1.74 -31.94
CA GLU A 106 -8.31 1.71 -32.26
C GLU A 106 -9.07 2.89 -31.65
N LEU A 107 -8.76 3.24 -30.41
CA LEU A 107 -9.38 4.35 -29.68
C LEU A 107 -8.94 5.71 -30.25
N THR A 108 -7.67 5.88 -30.63
CA THR A 108 -7.17 7.07 -31.33
C THR A 108 -7.85 7.24 -32.69
N LYS A 109 -8.05 6.15 -33.45
CA LYS A 109 -8.83 6.18 -34.70
C LYS A 109 -10.29 6.55 -34.47
N LEU A 110 -10.91 6.05 -33.41
CA LEU A 110 -12.28 6.39 -33.04
C LEU A 110 -12.42 7.86 -32.66
N LEU A 111 -11.48 8.39 -31.87
CA LEU A 111 -11.42 9.78 -31.45
C LEU A 111 -11.34 10.75 -32.65
N ALA A 112 -10.57 10.40 -33.68
CA ALA A 112 -10.48 11.19 -34.92
C ALA A 112 -11.76 11.17 -35.77
N LYS A 113 -12.52 10.06 -35.77
CA LYS A 113 -13.67 9.85 -36.66
C LYS A 113 -15.03 10.21 -36.05
N SER A 114 -15.19 10.04 -34.73
CA SER A 114 -16.47 10.26 -34.08
C SER A 114 -16.88 11.73 -34.16
N LYS A 115 -18.19 12.01 -34.18
CA LYS A 115 -18.72 13.38 -34.10
C LYS A 115 -19.24 13.73 -32.69
N SER A 116 -19.44 12.71 -31.85
CA SER A 116 -19.97 12.88 -30.50
C SER A 116 -18.87 13.33 -29.53
N ARG A 117 -19.06 14.48 -28.89
CA ARG A 117 -18.14 14.98 -27.84
C ARG A 117 -17.96 13.98 -26.70
N LYS A 118 -19.05 13.34 -26.27
CA LYS A 118 -19.02 12.32 -25.20
C LYS A 118 -18.18 11.11 -25.60
N THR A 119 -18.37 10.60 -26.81
CA THR A 119 -17.60 9.46 -27.34
C THR A 119 -16.13 9.82 -27.46
N LYS A 120 -15.79 11.02 -27.96
CA LYS A 120 -14.40 11.50 -28.04
C LYS A 120 -13.74 11.60 -26.67
N LEU A 121 -14.44 12.11 -25.67
CA LEU A 121 -13.92 12.17 -24.29
C LEU A 121 -13.62 10.78 -23.75
N VAL A 122 -14.58 9.86 -23.83
CA VAL A 122 -14.40 8.50 -23.30
C VAL A 122 -13.31 7.75 -24.08
N ALA A 123 -13.29 7.87 -25.41
CA ALA A 123 -12.23 7.29 -26.23
C ALA A 123 -10.86 7.88 -25.93
N GLY A 124 -10.78 9.20 -25.69
CA GLY A 124 -9.54 9.88 -25.30
C GLY A 124 -9.03 9.43 -23.93
N LEU A 125 -9.91 9.30 -22.93
CA LEU A 125 -9.55 8.76 -21.62
C LEU A 125 -9.11 7.29 -21.70
N ALA A 126 -9.81 6.46 -22.48
CA ALA A 126 -9.43 5.07 -22.69
C ALA A 126 -8.10 4.96 -23.45
N SER A 127 -7.87 5.81 -24.45
CA SER A 127 -6.60 5.88 -25.18
C SER A 127 -5.47 6.34 -24.26
N ALA A 128 -5.70 7.32 -23.39
CA ALA A 128 -4.74 7.75 -22.38
C ALA A 128 -4.39 6.61 -21.43
N ARG A 129 -5.38 5.81 -21.00
CA ARG A 129 -5.14 4.63 -20.17
C ARG A 129 -4.26 3.61 -20.88
N ALA A 130 -4.59 3.28 -22.12
CA ALA A 130 -3.81 2.36 -22.93
C ALA A 130 -2.36 2.85 -23.12
N SER A 131 -2.15 4.15 -23.36
CA SER A 131 -0.82 4.75 -23.45
C SER A 131 -0.06 4.70 -22.12
N GLN A 132 -0.76 4.87 -20.98
CA GLN A 132 -0.17 4.73 -19.65
C GLN A 132 0.31 3.30 -19.36
N ASP A 133 -0.49 2.29 -19.74
CA ASP A 133 -0.10 0.89 -19.59
C ASP A 133 1.14 0.54 -20.44
N LEU A 134 1.37 1.27 -21.53
CA LEU A 134 2.57 1.17 -22.38
C LEU A 134 3.74 2.04 -21.90
N ALA A 135 3.58 2.79 -20.81
CA ALA A 135 4.52 3.81 -20.31
C ALA A 135 4.83 4.94 -21.32
N GLU A 136 3.95 5.18 -22.29
CA GLU A 136 4.07 6.23 -23.31
C GLU A 136 3.40 7.53 -22.83
N TYR A 137 4.02 8.20 -21.86
CA TYR A 137 3.41 9.34 -21.14
C TYR A 137 3.13 10.56 -22.04
N GLN A 138 3.94 10.80 -23.07
CA GLN A 138 3.68 11.90 -24.02
C GLN A 138 2.35 11.68 -24.78
N ARG A 139 2.13 10.46 -25.28
CA ARG A 139 0.88 10.11 -25.97
C ARG A 139 -0.31 10.09 -25.04
N ARG A 140 -0.12 9.70 -23.78
CA ARG A 140 -1.15 9.81 -22.74
C ARG A 140 -1.56 11.27 -22.59
N ASP A 141 -0.61 12.18 -22.40
CA ASP A 141 -0.90 13.60 -22.13
C ASP A 141 -1.55 14.27 -23.35
N GLU A 142 -1.16 13.91 -24.57
CA GLU A 142 -1.86 14.32 -25.80
C GLU A 142 -3.33 13.85 -25.82
N ALA A 143 -3.58 12.57 -25.50
CA ALA A 143 -4.92 12.00 -25.45
C ALA A 143 -5.78 12.63 -24.33
N LEU A 144 -5.18 12.91 -23.16
CA LEU A 144 -5.82 13.63 -22.06
C LEU A 144 -6.18 15.06 -22.47
N HIS A 145 -5.28 15.78 -23.13
CA HIS A 145 -5.55 17.12 -23.62
C HIS A 145 -6.72 17.15 -24.60
N VAL A 146 -6.80 16.20 -25.53
CA VAL A 146 -7.97 16.09 -26.42
C VAL A 146 -9.24 15.74 -25.63
N ALA A 147 -9.16 14.85 -24.64
CA ALA A 147 -10.30 14.52 -23.79
C ALA A 147 -10.80 15.75 -23.00
N GLN A 148 -9.89 16.57 -22.47
CA GLN A 148 -10.19 17.81 -21.76
C GLN A 148 -10.95 18.80 -22.64
N GLN A 149 -10.50 19.02 -23.88
CA GLN A 149 -11.18 19.90 -24.83
C GLN A 149 -12.61 19.43 -25.14
N ASN A 150 -12.81 18.11 -25.24
CA ASN A 150 -14.13 17.54 -25.51
C ASN A 150 -15.05 17.52 -24.28
N ALA A 151 -14.50 17.63 -23.06
CA ALA A 151 -15.31 17.85 -21.85
C ALA A 151 -16.06 19.18 -21.92
N GLY A 152 -15.40 20.23 -22.46
CA GLY A 152 -15.97 21.56 -22.58
C GLY A 152 -16.44 22.09 -21.23
N ASP A 153 -17.62 22.72 -21.20
CA ASP A 153 -18.24 23.27 -19.98
C ASP A 153 -19.27 22.37 -19.29
N ASP A 154 -19.46 21.14 -19.78
CA ASP A 154 -20.40 20.20 -19.18
C ASP A 154 -19.86 19.70 -17.82
N PRO A 155 -20.54 20.00 -16.68
CA PRO A 155 -20.07 19.62 -15.35
C PRO A 155 -19.88 18.11 -15.20
N GLN A 156 -20.72 17.29 -15.83
CA GLN A 156 -20.63 15.83 -15.74
C GLN A 156 -19.37 15.32 -16.46
N LEU A 157 -19.05 15.89 -17.62
CA LEU A 157 -17.87 15.52 -18.39
C LEU A 157 -16.57 16.05 -17.76
N LYS A 158 -16.59 17.26 -17.19
CA LYS A 158 -15.47 17.80 -16.42
C LYS A 158 -15.13 16.91 -15.23
N LEU A 159 -16.14 16.47 -14.48
CA LEU A 159 -15.94 15.54 -13.36
C LEU A 159 -15.31 14.23 -13.84
N ALA A 160 -15.86 13.60 -14.90
CA ALA A 160 -15.34 12.34 -15.44
C ALA A 160 -13.88 12.46 -15.90
N TYR A 161 -13.56 13.53 -16.64
CA TYR A 161 -12.19 13.85 -17.05
C TYR A 161 -11.27 14.01 -15.85
N ALA A 162 -11.62 14.88 -14.90
CA ALA A 162 -10.78 15.18 -13.73
C ALA A 162 -10.51 13.92 -12.90
N THR A 163 -11.53 13.07 -12.67
CA THR A 163 -11.34 11.82 -11.91
C THR A 163 -10.42 10.84 -12.63
N ALA A 164 -10.61 10.63 -13.94
CA ALA A 164 -9.83 9.66 -14.69
C ALA A 164 -8.38 10.13 -14.89
N ALA A 165 -8.18 11.41 -15.22
CA ALA A 165 -6.85 12.00 -15.38
C ALA A 165 -6.09 12.03 -14.03
N ALA A 166 -6.75 12.40 -12.93
CA ALA A 166 -6.12 12.41 -11.62
C ALA A 166 -5.71 11.01 -11.14
N GLU A 167 -6.52 9.98 -11.41
CA GLU A 167 -6.14 8.60 -11.11
C GLU A 167 -4.86 8.18 -11.85
N MET A 168 -4.76 8.55 -13.14
CA MET A 168 -3.55 8.32 -13.94
C MET A 168 -2.31 9.05 -13.38
N TYR A 169 -2.45 10.32 -12.99
CA TYR A 169 -1.35 11.07 -12.38
C TYR A 169 -0.92 10.50 -11.02
N LEU A 170 -1.87 10.02 -10.21
CA LEU A 170 -1.55 9.40 -8.91
C LEU A 170 -0.81 8.07 -9.04
N GLU A 171 -1.10 7.28 -10.07
CA GLU A 171 -0.35 6.06 -10.39
C GLU A 171 1.10 6.36 -10.78
N GLN A 172 1.37 7.52 -11.40
CA GLN A 172 2.73 7.98 -11.72
C GLN A 172 3.43 8.69 -10.55
N GLY A 173 2.74 8.87 -9.41
CA GLY A 173 3.27 9.63 -8.27
C GLY A 173 3.22 11.16 -8.45
N LEU A 174 2.51 11.66 -9.48
CA LEU A 174 2.31 13.09 -9.74
C LEU A 174 1.13 13.63 -8.92
N ALA A 175 1.25 13.56 -7.59
CA ALA A 175 0.18 13.90 -6.66
C ALA A 175 -0.30 15.36 -6.77
N GLN A 176 0.60 16.30 -7.04
CA GLN A 176 0.25 17.72 -7.17
C GLN A 176 -0.69 17.96 -8.36
N GLN A 177 -0.40 17.37 -9.51
CA GLN A 177 -1.25 17.50 -10.72
C GLN A 177 -2.65 16.92 -10.50
N ALA A 178 -2.74 15.82 -9.74
CA ALA A 178 -4.02 15.25 -9.35
C ALA A 178 -4.83 16.19 -8.43
N ILE A 179 -4.17 16.88 -7.49
CA ILE A 179 -4.82 17.87 -6.62
C ILE A 179 -5.32 19.05 -7.43
N ASP A 180 -4.50 19.60 -8.32
CA ASP A 180 -4.86 20.77 -9.13
C ASP A 180 -6.10 20.50 -9.99
N LEU A 181 -6.29 19.25 -10.46
CA LEU A 181 -7.47 18.84 -11.21
C LEU A 181 -8.70 18.57 -10.32
N LEU A 182 -8.52 17.95 -9.15
CA LEU A 182 -9.63 17.49 -8.33
C LEU A 182 -10.13 18.55 -7.33
N GLN A 183 -9.29 19.48 -6.91
CA GLN A 183 -9.65 20.50 -5.91
C GLN A 183 -10.83 21.37 -6.40
N PRO A 184 -10.85 21.92 -7.63
CA PRO A 184 -12.00 22.68 -8.14
C PRO A 184 -13.29 21.85 -8.20
N VAL A 185 -13.17 20.55 -8.46
CA VAL A 185 -14.30 19.61 -8.53
C VAL A 185 -14.90 19.34 -7.14
N GLN A 186 -14.03 19.26 -6.13
CA GLN A 186 -14.44 19.10 -4.74
C GLN A 186 -15.08 20.38 -4.19
N ASP A 187 -14.52 21.55 -4.54
CA ASP A 187 -15.04 22.86 -4.13
C ASP A 187 -16.43 23.13 -4.76
N ALA A 188 -16.64 22.68 -6.00
CA ALA A 188 -17.94 22.76 -6.65
C ALA A 188 -19.01 21.86 -5.99
N SER A 189 -18.63 20.68 -5.51
CA SER A 189 -19.54 19.78 -4.80
C SER A 189 -18.80 18.73 -3.97
N SER A 190 -19.04 18.77 -2.66
CA SER A 190 -18.51 17.79 -1.70
C SER A 190 -19.17 16.40 -1.79
N ARG A 191 -20.13 16.20 -2.70
CA ARG A 191 -20.81 14.90 -2.91
C ARG A 191 -20.06 13.95 -3.84
N HIS A 192 -18.99 14.41 -4.50
CA HIS A 192 -18.20 13.59 -5.42
C HIS A 192 -17.21 12.69 -4.67
N PHE A 193 -17.71 11.64 -4.02
CA PHE A 193 -16.91 10.79 -3.13
C PHE A 193 -15.67 10.18 -3.79
N GLN A 194 -15.73 9.79 -5.06
CA GLN A 194 -14.56 9.24 -5.76
C GLN A 194 -13.46 10.30 -5.94
N ALA A 195 -13.82 11.53 -6.29
CA ALA A 195 -12.87 12.65 -6.36
C ALA A 195 -12.27 12.92 -4.98
N THR A 196 -13.08 12.91 -3.92
CA THR A 196 -12.61 13.06 -2.53
C THR A 196 -11.64 11.94 -2.12
N ARG A 197 -11.89 10.69 -2.52
CA ARG A 197 -11.00 9.55 -2.24
C ARG A 197 -9.66 9.68 -2.97
N LEU A 198 -9.68 10.14 -4.23
CA LEU A 198 -8.46 10.40 -4.99
C LEU A 198 -7.67 11.58 -4.38
N LEU A 199 -8.34 12.67 -3.96
CA LEU A 199 -7.72 13.77 -3.21
C LEU A 199 -7.07 13.29 -1.92
N LEU A 200 -7.76 12.45 -1.14
CA LEU A 200 -7.21 11.84 0.07
C LEU A 200 -5.90 11.08 -0.22
N ARG A 201 -5.89 10.28 -1.29
CA ARG A 201 -4.67 9.57 -1.72
C ARG A 201 -3.56 10.54 -2.16
N ALA A 202 -3.92 11.61 -2.87
CA ALA A 202 -2.99 12.63 -3.33
C ALA A 202 -2.32 13.37 -2.15
N TYR A 203 -3.11 13.84 -1.18
CA TYR A 203 -2.58 14.52 0.01
C TYR A 203 -1.75 13.59 0.89
N ARG A 204 -2.06 12.28 0.93
CA ARG A 204 -1.21 11.30 1.60
C ARG A 204 0.14 11.13 0.90
N GLN A 205 0.19 11.15 -0.44
CA GLN A 205 1.46 11.08 -1.18
C GLN A 205 2.34 12.33 -0.96
N LEU A 206 1.73 13.50 -0.72
CA LEU A 206 2.43 14.75 -0.40
C LEU A 206 2.72 14.97 1.09
N ASP A 207 2.46 13.99 1.96
CA ASP A 207 2.62 14.08 3.43
C ASP A 207 1.92 15.32 4.04
N ASN A 208 0.70 15.62 3.58
CA ASN A 208 -0.14 16.70 4.14
C ASN A 208 -1.19 16.12 5.11
N PRO A 209 -0.90 15.99 6.41
CA PRO A 209 -1.74 15.23 7.32
C PRO A 209 -3.03 15.98 7.72
N GLU A 210 -3.05 17.31 7.67
CA GLU A 210 -4.26 18.11 7.96
C GLU A 210 -5.38 17.79 6.96
N ARG A 211 -5.06 17.87 5.66
CA ARG A 211 -6.04 17.56 4.59
C ARG A 211 -6.45 16.10 4.61
N VAL A 212 -5.53 15.18 4.89
CA VAL A 212 -5.85 13.75 5.03
C VAL A 212 -6.85 13.54 6.17
N TYR A 213 -6.67 14.17 7.33
CA TYR A 213 -7.59 14.06 8.45
C TYR A 213 -8.99 14.61 8.11
N GLU A 214 -9.06 15.82 7.55
CA GLU A 214 -10.32 16.47 7.17
C GLU A 214 -11.12 15.64 6.16
N LEU A 215 -10.49 15.22 5.07
CA LEU A 215 -11.14 14.44 4.02
C LEU A 215 -11.57 13.06 4.51
N THR A 216 -10.77 12.42 5.38
CA THR A 216 -11.13 11.14 5.97
C THR A 216 -12.35 11.27 6.89
N ARG A 217 -12.40 12.32 7.73
CA ARG A 217 -13.59 12.61 8.57
C ARG A 217 -14.82 12.89 7.73
N LEU A 218 -14.68 13.64 6.63
CA LEU A 218 -15.78 13.91 5.69
C LEU A 218 -16.32 12.60 5.09
N LEU A 219 -15.44 11.74 4.56
CA LEU A 219 -15.81 10.46 3.97
C LEU A 219 -16.47 9.53 5.00
N LEU A 220 -15.95 9.47 6.22
CA LEU A 220 -16.49 8.64 7.31
C LEU A 220 -17.91 9.08 7.71
N ARG A 221 -18.15 10.40 7.85
CA ARG A 221 -19.49 10.94 8.15
C ARG A 221 -20.53 10.59 7.08
N ARG A 222 -20.09 10.41 5.83
CA ARG A 222 -20.95 10.09 4.69
C ARG A 222 -21.00 8.60 4.36
N SER A 223 -20.33 7.74 5.16
CA SER A 223 -20.19 6.30 4.89
C SER A 223 -19.62 5.99 3.50
N ALA A 224 -18.75 6.88 2.99
CA ALA A 224 -18.13 6.79 1.66
C ALA A 224 -16.73 6.14 1.66
N ILE A 225 -16.32 5.63 2.83
CA ILE A 225 -15.09 4.88 3.04
C ILE A 225 -15.37 3.82 4.11
N ASP A 226 -14.71 2.67 4.00
CA ASP A 226 -14.75 1.64 5.03
C ASP A 226 -14.15 2.14 6.36
N LYS A 227 -14.74 1.73 7.49
CA LYS A 227 -14.31 2.21 8.81
C LYS A 227 -12.85 1.82 9.10
N LYS A 228 -12.41 0.61 8.73
CA LYS A 228 -11.05 0.15 8.99
C LYS A 228 -10.04 0.98 8.19
N GLN A 229 -10.30 1.17 6.89
CA GLN A 229 -9.47 2.02 6.04
C GLN A 229 -9.40 3.46 6.57
N ALA A 230 -10.54 4.02 7.00
CA ALA A 230 -10.57 5.37 7.58
C ALA A 230 -9.73 5.48 8.85
N LEU A 231 -9.74 4.46 9.71
CA LEU A 231 -8.92 4.43 10.92
C LEU A 231 -7.43 4.39 10.60
N ASP A 232 -7.01 3.69 9.54
CA ASP A 232 -5.60 3.69 9.10
C ASP A 232 -5.16 5.09 8.61
N TYR A 233 -6.00 5.78 7.85
CA TYR A 233 -5.72 7.16 7.42
C TYR A 233 -5.72 8.15 8.59
N ILE A 234 -6.66 8.01 9.54
CA ILE A 234 -6.72 8.84 10.74
C ILE A 234 -5.50 8.59 11.62
N GLU A 235 -5.08 7.33 11.80
CA GLU A 235 -3.90 6.97 12.58
C GLU A 235 -2.64 7.66 12.03
N TYR A 236 -2.38 7.51 10.73
CA TYR A 236 -1.27 8.18 10.05
C TYR A 236 -1.33 9.70 10.19
N ALA A 237 -2.49 10.31 9.88
CA ALA A 237 -2.65 11.75 9.92
C ALA A 237 -2.52 12.32 11.34
N ALA A 238 -3.14 11.68 12.32
CA ALA A 238 -3.07 12.10 13.72
C ALA A 238 -1.65 11.98 14.27
N ALA A 239 -0.96 10.87 14.00
CA ALA A 239 0.43 10.69 14.43
C ALA A 239 1.34 11.80 13.85
N ARG A 240 1.23 12.09 12.55
CA ARG A 240 1.99 13.18 11.90
C ARG A 240 1.65 14.56 12.47
N ARG A 241 0.37 14.85 12.69
CA ARG A 241 -0.07 16.14 13.27
C ARG A 241 0.48 16.33 14.68
N ILE A 242 0.46 15.28 15.51
CA ILE A 242 1.01 15.31 16.87
C ILE A 242 2.52 15.57 16.86
N GLN A 243 3.27 14.93 15.94
CA GLN A 243 4.72 15.13 15.82
C GLN A 243 5.10 16.59 15.51
N LEU A 244 4.26 17.30 14.77
CA LEU A 244 4.49 18.69 14.35
C LEU A 244 3.79 19.73 15.25
N ALA A 245 3.06 19.28 16.28
CA ALA A 245 2.21 20.16 17.07
C ALA A 245 2.97 20.90 18.17
N ASN A 246 2.60 22.17 18.37
CA ASN A 246 2.89 22.91 19.59
C ASN A 246 1.93 22.47 20.73
N GLU A 247 2.17 22.92 21.97
CA GLU A 247 1.36 22.49 23.13
C GLU A 247 -0.15 22.76 22.99
N GLU A 248 -0.53 23.93 22.46
CA GLU A 248 -1.95 24.27 22.25
C GLU A 248 -2.58 23.40 21.17
N GLN A 249 -1.86 23.19 20.07
CA GLN A 249 -2.30 22.33 18.97
C GLN A 249 -2.43 20.88 19.43
N PHE A 250 -1.49 20.38 20.24
CA PHE A 250 -1.55 19.04 20.80
C PHE A 250 -2.82 18.85 21.62
N LYS A 251 -3.17 19.80 22.50
CA LYS A 251 -4.42 19.74 23.30
C LYS A 251 -5.66 19.70 22.41
N SER A 252 -5.69 20.50 21.35
CA SER A 252 -6.79 20.50 20.37
C SER A 252 -6.89 19.16 19.63
N ILE A 253 -5.78 18.70 19.04
CA ILE A 253 -5.72 17.45 18.26
C ILE A 253 -6.11 16.27 19.14
N TRP A 254 -5.55 16.19 20.36
CA TRP A 254 -5.84 15.13 21.31
C TRP A 254 -7.30 15.17 21.80
N GLY A 255 -7.90 16.36 21.93
CA GLY A 255 -9.32 16.52 22.26
C GLY A 255 -10.25 15.99 21.16
N ASP A 256 -9.87 16.19 19.89
CA ASP A 256 -10.67 15.77 18.73
C ASP A 256 -10.66 14.27 18.46
N LEU A 257 -9.66 13.54 18.97
CA LEU A 257 -9.52 12.10 18.77
C LEU A 257 -10.43 11.29 19.68
N ARG A 258 -11.07 10.26 19.10
CA ARG A 258 -11.88 9.28 19.84
C ARG A 258 -10.99 8.32 20.62
N THR A 259 -11.55 7.67 21.64
CA THR A 259 -10.82 6.68 22.44
C THR A 259 -10.22 5.56 21.58
N GLU A 260 -10.99 5.05 20.61
CA GLU A 260 -10.53 4.01 19.66
C GLU A 260 -9.34 4.46 18.78
N GLU A 261 -9.22 5.76 18.52
CA GLU A 261 -8.14 6.33 17.70
C GLU A 261 -6.90 6.64 18.55
N LYS A 262 -7.10 7.05 19.81
CA LYS A 262 -6.01 7.34 20.78
C LYS A 262 -5.18 6.12 21.13
N THR A 263 -5.80 4.93 21.14
CA THR A 263 -5.12 3.68 21.47
C THR A 263 -4.41 3.04 20.28
N ARG A 264 -4.51 3.62 19.08
CA ARG A 264 -3.81 3.12 17.89
C ARG A 264 -2.29 3.32 18.05
N GLN A 265 -1.53 2.36 17.54
CA GLN A 265 -0.09 2.27 17.78
C GLN A 265 0.65 3.56 17.42
N GLN A 266 0.49 4.07 16.20
CA GLN A 266 1.25 5.24 15.74
C GLN A 266 0.84 6.52 16.48
N VAL A 267 -0.45 6.64 16.81
CA VAL A 267 -0.99 7.80 17.55
C VAL A 267 -0.47 7.81 18.98
N ALA A 268 -0.56 6.68 19.68
CA ALA A 268 -0.08 6.54 21.05
C ALA A 268 1.45 6.73 21.14
N LEU A 269 2.19 6.24 20.14
CA LEU A 269 3.63 6.43 20.05
C LEU A 269 3.99 7.90 19.84
N ALA A 270 3.36 8.58 18.88
CA ALA A 270 3.58 10.00 18.64
C ALA A 270 3.23 10.85 19.87
N ALA A 271 2.10 10.59 20.52
CA ALA A 271 1.69 11.28 21.73
C ALA A 271 2.62 11.01 22.90
N GLY A 272 3.04 9.77 23.10
CA GLY A 272 4.01 9.39 24.14
C GLY A 272 5.35 10.09 23.94
N GLN A 273 5.87 10.14 22.70
CA GLN A 273 7.12 10.84 22.38
C GLN A 273 7.01 12.32 22.66
N TRP A 274 5.93 12.95 22.20
CA TRP A 274 5.67 14.37 22.41
C TRP A 274 5.59 14.71 23.91
N LEU A 275 4.83 13.92 24.69
CA LEU A 275 4.68 14.13 26.13
C LEU A 275 5.98 13.90 26.90
N THR A 276 6.79 12.91 26.50
CA THR A 276 8.11 12.67 27.09
C THR A 276 9.06 13.84 26.82
N GLN A 277 9.06 14.40 25.60
CA GLN A 277 9.85 15.59 25.27
C GLN A 277 9.39 16.83 26.04
N ALA A 278 8.08 16.95 26.31
CA ALA A 278 7.50 18.01 27.13
C ALA A 278 7.70 17.81 28.65
N GLY A 279 8.37 16.73 29.09
CA GLY A 279 8.60 16.41 30.51
C GLY A 279 7.37 15.87 31.25
N LYS A 280 6.24 15.64 30.57
CA LYS A 280 4.98 15.15 31.14
C LYS A 280 4.96 13.62 31.20
N LEU A 281 5.92 13.04 31.92
CA LEU A 281 6.17 11.60 31.92
C LEU A 281 5.00 10.76 32.47
N ASP A 282 4.24 11.27 33.43
CA ASP A 282 3.05 10.58 33.97
C ASP A 282 1.91 10.47 32.96
N GLU A 283 1.69 11.53 32.17
CA GLU A 283 0.69 11.52 31.10
C GLU A 283 1.14 10.59 29.97
N ALA A 284 2.44 10.64 29.60
CA ALA A 284 3.02 9.73 28.62
C ALA A 284 2.82 8.26 29.02
N ALA A 285 3.06 7.92 30.29
CA ALA A 285 2.85 6.57 30.82
C ALA A 285 1.38 6.12 30.63
N ARG A 286 0.41 6.96 31.00
CA ARG A 286 -1.02 6.63 30.88
C ARG A 286 -1.45 6.40 29.42
N VAL A 287 -0.97 7.23 28.50
CA VAL A 287 -1.28 7.08 27.07
C VAL A 287 -0.72 5.77 26.51
N LEU A 288 0.55 5.47 26.84
CA LEU A 288 1.20 4.24 26.41
C LEU A 288 0.56 3.00 27.05
N GLU A 289 0.22 3.05 28.34
CA GLU A 289 -0.47 1.95 29.05
C GLU A 289 -1.79 1.59 28.40
N ALA A 290 -2.59 2.58 27.99
CA ALA A 290 -3.87 2.36 27.32
C ALA A 290 -3.71 1.68 25.95
N ALA A 291 -2.66 2.00 25.19
CA ALA A 291 -2.38 1.37 23.90
C ALA A 291 -1.79 -0.04 24.06
N ILE A 292 -0.80 -0.20 24.95
CA ILE A 292 -0.15 -1.50 25.23
C ILE A 292 -1.15 -2.53 25.75
N GLN A 293 -2.14 -2.10 26.54
CA GLN A 293 -3.20 -2.97 27.02
C GLN A 293 -4.06 -3.57 25.89
N GLN A 294 -4.18 -2.87 24.75
CA GLN A 294 -4.86 -3.41 23.56
C GLN A 294 -3.93 -4.34 22.79
N GLU A 295 -2.74 -3.85 22.45
CA GLU A 295 -1.75 -4.60 21.68
C GLU A 295 -0.32 -4.24 22.13
N PRO A 296 0.43 -5.19 22.75
CA PRO A 296 1.76 -4.94 23.27
C PRO A 296 2.82 -4.96 22.16
N GLU A 297 2.85 -3.89 21.37
CA GLU A 297 3.80 -3.69 20.28
C GLU A 297 5.21 -3.29 20.77
N PRO A 298 6.29 -3.77 20.14
CA PRO A 298 7.67 -3.52 20.58
C PRO A 298 8.04 -2.03 20.66
N GLU A 299 7.56 -1.20 19.74
CA GLU A 299 7.91 0.24 19.73
C GLU A 299 7.29 0.99 20.91
N LEU A 300 6.04 0.69 21.27
CA LEU A 300 5.36 1.25 22.44
C LEU A 300 6.06 0.82 23.72
N LEU A 301 6.39 -0.47 23.82
CA LEU A 301 7.11 -1.06 24.95
C LEU A 301 8.51 -0.46 25.13
N ASN A 302 9.22 -0.18 24.04
CA ASN A 302 10.53 0.45 24.07
C ASN A 302 10.48 1.89 24.60
N LEU A 303 9.48 2.67 24.17
CA LEU A 303 9.26 4.02 24.67
C LEU A 303 8.77 4.01 26.13
N TYR A 304 7.97 3.03 26.51
CA TYR A 304 7.52 2.85 27.89
C TYR A 304 8.65 2.57 28.87
N ALA A 305 9.68 1.81 28.45
CA ALA A 305 10.88 1.58 29.25
C ALA A 305 11.81 2.82 29.34
N SER A 306 11.69 3.78 28.42
CA SER A 306 12.47 5.02 28.44
C SER A 306 11.86 6.03 29.42
N THR A 307 12.14 5.85 30.70
CA THR A 307 11.57 6.64 31.81
C THR A 307 12.62 7.04 32.84
N THR A 308 12.21 7.80 33.86
CA THR A 308 13.06 8.22 34.99
C THR A 308 12.97 7.26 36.16
N VAL A 309 13.93 7.35 37.08
CA VAL A 309 14.01 6.53 38.30
C VAL A 309 12.82 6.77 39.24
N ASP A 310 12.11 7.89 39.16
CA ASP A 310 10.95 8.11 40.03
C ASP A 310 9.74 7.27 39.62
N GLN A 311 9.63 6.89 38.34
CA GLN A 311 8.45 6.23 37.79
C GLN A 311 8.60 4.72 37.61
N TYR A 312 9.80 4.15 37.75
CA TYR A 312 10.05 2.74 37.40
C TYR A 312 9.14 1.78 38.18
N LYS A 313 8.92 2.01 39.48
CA LYS A 313 8.13 1.09 40.33
C LYS A 313 6.71 0.91 39.79
N ARG A 314 6.02 2.03 39.52
CA ARG A 314 4.65 2.01 38.99
C ARG A 314 4.60 1.34 37.62
N ARG A 315 5.57 1.65 36.75
CA ARG A 315 5.64 1.06 35.40
C ARG A 315 5.96 -0.43 35.42
N LEU A 316 6.82 -0.87 36.33
CA LEU A 316 7.21 -2.27 36.52
C LEU A 316 6.00 -3.11 36.92
N THR A 317 5.24 -2.69 37.94
CA THR A 317 4.02 -3.40 38.38
C THR A 317 3.01 -3.55 37.24
N LYS A 318 2.82 -2.51 36.41
CA LYS A 318 1.93 -2.60 35.25
C LYS A 318 2.45 -3.53 34.15
N ALA A 319 3.75 -3.50 33.88
CA ALA A 319 4.34 -4.41 32.91
C ALA A 319 4.29 -5.88 33.37
N GLU A 320 4.37 -6.15 34.68
CA GLU A 320 4.19 -7.49 35.25
C GLU A 320 2.74 -7.99 35.08
N GLU A 321 1.74 -7.12 35.26
CA GLU A 321 0.34 -7.44 34.96
C GLU A 321 0.16 -7.84 33.48
N TRP A 322 0.84 -7.15 32.55
CA TRP A 322 0.79 -7.50 31.13
C TRP A 322 1.49 -8.82 30.84
N LEU A 323 2.58 -9.15 31.56
CA LEU A 323 3.31 -10.39 31.37
C LEU A 323 2.47 -11.61 31.72
N GLN A 324 1.57 -11.50 32.71
CA GLN A 324 0.64 -12.58 33.05
C GLN A 324 -0.29 -12.94 31.86
N ARG A 325 -0.67 -11.94 31.06
CA ARG A 325 -1.51 -12.15 29.86
C ARG A 325 -0.69 -12.55 28.63
N HIS A 326 0.55 -12.09 28.54
CA HIS A 326 1.46 -12.33 27.41
C HIS A 326 2.81 -12.91 27.88
N PRO A 327 2.85 -14.13 28.43
CA PRO A 327 4.04 -14.65 29.13
C PRO A 327 5.26 -14.87 28.24
N ASN A 328 5.05 -15.05 26.93
CA ASN A 328 6.12 -15.36 25.98
C ASN A 328 6.40 -14.20 25.01
N ASN A 329 5.97 -12.97 25.32
CA ASN A 329 6.29 -11.81 24.48
C ASN A 329 7.75 -11.34 24.78
N PRO A 330 8.69 -11.49 23.83
CA PRO A 330 10.10 -11.14 24.07
C PRO A 330 10.32 -9.64 24.26
N ALA A 331 9.54 -8.79 23.58
CA ALA A 331 9.66 -7.34 23.72
C ALA A 331 9.21 -6.88 25.12
N LEU A 332 8.16 -7.48 25.66
CA LEU A 332 7.67 -7.18 27.01
C LEU A 332 8.68 -7.60 28.09
N LEU A 333 9.31 -8.77 27.91
CA LEU A 333 10.40 -9.22 28.80
C LEU A 333 11.60 -8.28 28.77
N VAL A 334 11.98 -7.76 27.60
CA VAL A 334 13.04 -6.75 27.49
C VAL A 334 12.66 -5.45 28.20
N THR A 335 11.42 -4.99 28.05
CA THR A 335 10.91 -3.81 28.76
C THR A 335 10.95 -3.98 30.27
N LEU A 336 10.54 -5.15 30.78
CA LEU A 336 10.66 -5.48 32.21
C LEU A 336 12.12 -5.47 32.67
N GLY A 337 13.02 -6.12 31.93
CA GLY A 337 14.44 -6.12 32.26
C GLY A 337 15.04 -4.70 32.29
N ARG A 338 14.68 -3.84 31.33
CA ARG A 338 15.11 -2.42 31.31
C ARG A 338 14.56 -1.63 32.51
N LEU A 339 13.31 -1.87 32.91
CA LEU A 339 12.73 -1.24 34.11
C LEU A 339 13.40 -1.75 35.40
N CYS A 340 13.77 -3.04 35.46
CA CYS A 340 14.54 -3.60 36.56
C CYS A 340 15.95 -3.00 36.64
N VAL A 341 16.63 -2.78 35.51
CA VAL A 341 17.93 -2.07 35.45
C VAL A 341 17.79 -0.66 36.01
N LEU A 342 16.75 0.09 35.63
CA LEU A 342 16.48 1.43 36.18
C LEU A 342 16.25 1.41 37.69
N GLY A 343 15.63 0.34 38.21
CA GLY A 343 15.40 0.11 39.62
C GLY A 343 16.56 -0.56 40.37
N GLN A 344 17.71 -0.80 39.72
CA GLN A 344 18.86 -1.52 40.27
C GLN A 344 18.55 -2.96 40.75
N LEU A 345 17.53 -3.60 40.16
CA LEU A 345 17.11 -4.97 40.43
C LEU A 345 17.83 -5.94 39.48
N TRP A 346 19.15 -6.02 39.60
CA TRP A 346 20.03 -6.66 38.61
C TRP A 346 19.71 -8.13 38.34
N GLY A 347 19.49 -8.93 39.38
CA GLY A 347 19.19 -10.36 39.22
C GLY A 347 17.87 -10.62 38.47
N GLN A 348 16.85 -9.78 38.72
CA GLN A 348 15.59 -9.86 37.99
C GLN A 348 15.74 -9.38 36.55
N ALA A 349 16.54 -8.34 36.32
CA ALA A 349 16.86 -7.88 34.97
C ALA A 349 17.54 -8.98 34.14
N GLU A 350 18.57 -9.63 34.71
CA GLU A 350 19.28 -10.75 34.08
C GLU A 350 18.32 -11.89 33.74
N HIS A 351 17.43 -12.25 34.68
CA HIS A 351 16.42 -13.29 34.47
C HIS A 351 15.50 -12.97 33.29
N TYR A 352 14.92 -11.76 33.25
CA TYR A 352 14.03 -11.36 32.16
C TYR A 352 14.73 -11.29 30.81
N PHE A 353 15.97 -10.77 30.76
CA PHE A 353 16.76 -10.73 29.53
C PHE A 353 17.11 -12.12 29.01
N LYS A 354 17.59 -13.04 29.88
CA LYS A 354 17.87 -14.44 29.50
C LYS A 354 16.62 -15.16 29.01
N ARG A 355 15.47 -14.94 29.67
CA ARG A 355 14.18 -15.49 29.23
C ARG A 355 13.76 -14.96 27.87
N SER A 356 13.96 -13.66 27.61
CA SER A 356 13.70 -13.08 26.29
C SER A 356 14.63 -13.67 25.22
N MET A 357 15.92 -13.78 25.53
CA MET A 357 16.94 -14.38 24.65
C MET A 357 16.62 -15.83 24.26
N ALA A 358 16.10 -16.61 25.21
CA ALA A 358 15.69 -18.00 24.97
C ALA A 358 14.51 -18.11 23.98
N ILE A 359 13.67 -17.08 23.88
CA ILE A 359 12.55 -17.02 22.93
C ILE A 359 13.01 -16.44 21.60
N ARG A 360 13.69 -15.29 21.65
CA ARG A 360 14.21 -14.57 20.48
C ARG A 360 15.63 -14.12 20.77
N ASN A 361 16.57 -14.67 20.03
CA ASN A 361 17.94 -14.20 20.07
C ASN A 361 18.10 -12.94 19.18
N ASP A 362 18.31 -11.78 19.81
CA ASP A 362 18.40 -10.48 19.13
C ASP A 362 19.65 -9.73 19.62
N LEU A 363 20.27 -8.97 18.71
CA LEU A 363 21.41 -8.07 18.96
C LEU A 363 21.17 -7.20 20.19
N ARG A 364 19.96 -6.64 20.30
CA ARG A 364 19.59 -5.73 21.39
C ARG A 364 19.67 -6.40 22.76
N ILE A 365 19.31 -7.68 22.86
CA ILE A 365 19.32 -8.41 24.13
C ILE A 365 20.76 -8.71 24.55
N HIS A 366 21.63 -9.07 23.59
CA HIS A 366 23.06 -9.23 23.85
C HIS A 366 23.71 -7.93 24.32
N ALA A 367 23.41 -6.80 23.69
CA ALA A 367 23.93 -5.50 24.13
C ALA A 367 23.46 -5.13 25.56
N LEU A 368 22.18 -5.39 25.89
CA LEU A 368 21.64 -5.15 27.23
C LEU A 368 22.27 -6.05 28.29
N LEU A 369 22.50 -7.33 27.98
CA LEU A 369 23.20 -8.27 28.88
C LEU A 369 24.67 -7.89 29.06
N GLY A 370 25.35 -7.50 27.98
CA GLY A 370 26.72 -6.99 28.05
C GLY A 370 26.83 -5.78 28.98
N GLN A 371 25.97 -4.78 28.77
CA GLN A 371 25.88 -3.60 29.63
C GLN A 371 25.57 -3.96 31.09
N LEU A 372 24.66 -4.91 31.32
CA LEU A 372 24.33 -5.35 32.67
C LEU A 372 25.52 -6.01 33.37
N TYR A 373 26.28 -6.84 32.66
CA TYR A 373 27.46 -7.51 33.21
C TYR A 373 28.66 -6.59 33.43
N ASP A 374 28.79 -5.53 32.61
CA ASP A 374 29.78 -4.47 32.89
C ASP A 374 29.49 -3.80 34.23
N VAL A 375 28.22 -3.49 34.52
CA VAL A 375 27.79 -2.90 35.79
C VAL A 375 27.95 -3.86 36.97
N LEU A 376 27.82 -5.17 36.72
CA LEU A 376 28.01 -6.22 37.72
C LEU A 376 29.47 -6.67 37.90
N GLU A 377 30.43 -6.01 37.23
CA GLU A 377 31.86 -6.36 37.28
C GLU A 377 32.13 -7.83 36.88
N ARG A 378 31.39 -8.34 35.89
CA ARG A 378 31.56 -9.69 35.30
C ARG A 378 32.11 -9.58 33.87
N PRO A 379 33.40 -9.21 33.69
CA PRO A 379 33.95 -8.84 32.40
C PRO A 379 33.97 -10.00 31.39
N ASP A 380 34.21 -11.24 31.83
CA ASP A 380 34.27 -12.40 30.93
C ASP A 380 32.95 -12.64 30.21
N GLU A 381 31.83 -12.55 30.95
CA GLU A 381 30.49 -12.71 30.40
C GLU A 381 30.08 -11.49 29.57
N ALA A 382 30.41 -10.28 30.03
CA ALA A 382 30.16 -9.05 29.29
C ALA A 382 30.81 -9.11 27.90
N ILE A 383 32.10 -9.49 27.83
CA ILE A 383 32.86 -9.62 26.58
C ILE A 383 32.21 -10.63 25.64
N GLN A 384 31.72 -11.77 26.14
CA GLN A 384 31.02 -12.75 25.30
C GLN A 384 29.78 -12.15 24.64
N HIS A 385 28.93 -11.48 25.42
CA HIS A 385 27.72 -10.87 24.89
C HIS A 385 28.03 -9.68 23.95
N TRP A 386 29.02 -8.86 24.28
CA TRP A 386 29.49 -7.78 23.40
C TRP A 386 30.07 -8.29 22.08
N ARG A 387 30.83 -9.40 22.09
CA ARG A 387 31.36 -10.03 20.87
C ARG A 387 30.24 -10.53 19.97
N ILE A 388 29.22 -11.19 20.53
CA ILE A 388 28.06 -11.65 19.76
C ILE A 388 27.29 -10.46 19.18
N ALA A 389 27.09 -9.39 19.97
CA ALA A 389 26.46 -8.17 19.51
C ALA A 389 27.27 -7.50 18.38
N ALA A 390 28.59 -7.37 18.54
CA ALA A 390 29.46 -6.78 17.52
C ALA A 390 29.50 -7.61 16.23
N ALA A 391 29.58 -8.94 16.34
CA ALA A 391 29.57 -9.84 15.19
C ALA A 391 28.25 -9.76 14.40
N THR A 392 27.12 -9.68 15.10
CA THR A 392 25.79 -9.57 14.47
C THR A 392 25.52 -8.19 13.89
N ALA A 393 26.01 -7.11 14.51
CA ALA A 393 25.87 -5.74 13.99
C ALA A 393 26.81 -5.44 12.81
N GLY A 394 28.04 -5.96 12.84
CA GLY A 394 29.11 -5.58 11.93
C GLY A 394 29.32 -6.48 10.72
N ALA A 395 28.62 -7.61 10.59
CA ALA A 395 28.89 -8.65 9.58
C ALA A 395 30.39 -8.95 9.47
N LEU A 396 31.07 -9.01 10.62
CA LEU A 396 32.53 -9.13 10.67
C LEU A 396 32.97 -10.44 10.00
N PRO A 397 34.02 -10.43 9.18
CA PRO A 397 34.53 -11.64 8.57
C PRO A 397 34.94 -12.63 9.66
N ILE A 398 34.57 -13.89 9.48
CA ILE A 398 35.05 -14.98 10.34
C ILE A 398 36.55 -15.05 10.12
N MET A 399 37.31 -14.48 11.05
CA MET A 399 38.76 -14.67 11.10
C MET A 399 38.97 -16.16 11.35
N ALA A 400 39.59 -16.85 10.39
CA ALA A 400 39.98 -18.24 10.60
C ALA A 400 40.76 -18.31 11.93
N PRO A 401 40.44 -19.27 12.82
CA PRO A 401 41.26 -19.46 14.01
C PRO A 401 42.70 -19.59 13.52
N GLN A 402 43.62 -18.84 14.13
CA GLN A 402 45.04 -18.95 13.84
C GLN A 402 45.38 -20.44 13.93
N ARG A 403 45.45 -21.12 12.77
CA ARG A 403 46.20 -22.36 12.68
C ARG A 403 47.60 -21.91 12.99
N LEU A 404 48.03 -22.12 14.23
CA LEU A 404 49.43 -22.23 14.55
C LEU A 404 50.01 -23.08 13.42
N LEU A 405 50.85 -22.46 12.59
CA LEU A 405 51.55 -23.20 11.56
C LEU A 405 52.20 -24.39 12.28
N PRO A 406 52.10 -25.62 11.74
CA PRO A 406 52.84 -26.73 12.31
C PRO A 406 54.30 -26.30 12.47
N ALA A 407 54.94 -26.71 13.57
CA ALA A 407 56.36 -26.42 13.79
C ALA A 407 57.12 -26.70 12.49
N ALA A 408 57.96 -25.74 12.07
CA ALA A 408 58.69 -25.85 10.81
C ALA A 408 59.42 -27.20 10.79
N ASP A 409 59.25 -27.95 9.72
CA ASP A 409 59.93 -29.22 9.55
C ASP A 409 61.43 -28.96 9.33
N LEU A 410 62.22 -29.19 10.38
CA LEU A 410 63.67 -28.98 10.37
C LEU A 410 64.43 -30.16 9.76
N GLN A 411 63.74 -31.23 9.32
CA GLN A 411 64.40 -32.45 8.81
C GLN A 411 65.18 -32.23 7.51
N ASP A 412 64.77 -31.25 6.70
CA ASP A 412 65.44 -30.91 5.43
C ASP A 412 66.36 -29.69 5.55
N ASP A 413 66.64 -29.20 6.76
CA ASP A 413 67.57 -28.08 6.95
C ASP A 413 69.02 -28.56 6.73
N PRO A 414 69.73 -28.08 5.68
CA PRO A 414 71.06 -28.56 5.33
C PRO A 414 72.14 -28.19 6.37
N THR A 415 71.76 -27.55 7.48
CA THR A 415 72.66 -27.15 8.57
C THR A 415 72.72 -28.16 9.73
N LEU A 416 71.88 -29.20 9.75
CA LEU A 416 71.96 -30.28 10.75
C LEU A 416 73.03 -31.31 10.37
N VAL A 417 74.29 -30.94 10.58
CA VAL A 417 75.38 -31.90 10.72
C VAL A 417 75.24 -32.54 12.10
N ASP A 418 75.23 -33.89 12.16
CA ASP A 418 75.29 -34.72 13.39
C ASP A 418 76.61 -34.47 14.17
N GLY A 419 76.75 -33.27 14.71
CA GLY A 419 77.80 -32.89 15.64
C GLY A 419 77.15 -32.53 16.96
N ALA A 420 77.60 -33.15 18.05
CA ALA A 420 77.14 -32.91 19.40
C ALA A 420 76.84 -31.42 19.65
N LEU A 421 75.59 -31.11 19.98
CA LEU A 421 75.17 -29.77 20.37
C LEU A 421 75.99 -29.34 21.60
N PRO A 422 76.68 -28.18 21.56
CA PRO A 422 77.16 -27.57 22.79
C PRO A 422 75.97 -27.18 23.65
N GLU A 423 76.12 -27.32 24.97
CA GLU A 423 75.08 -27.04 25.96
C GLU A 423 74.37 -25.70 25.74
N ASP A 424 73.06 -25.71 26.00
CA ASP A 424 72.10 -24.62 25.81
C ASP A 424 72.70 -23.23 26.13
N THR A 425 72.96 -22.44 25.08
CA THR A 425 72.92 -20.99 25.25
C THR A 425 71.46 -20.59 25.21
N THR A 426 70.90 -20.27 26.38
CA THR A 426 69.62 -19.58 26.53
C THR A 426 69.61 -18.33 25.64
N TYR A 427 68.99 -18.42 24.47
CA TYR A 427 68.73 -17.26 23.64
C TYR A 427 67.49 -16.57 24.21
N VAL A 428 67.72 -15.50 24.98
CA VAL A 428 66.64 -14.59 25.38
C VAL A 428 66.24 -13.82 24.12
N ASP A 429 65.15 -14.25 23.49
CA ASP A 429 64.52 -13.48 22.42
C ASP A 429 63.97 -12.16 23.01
N THR A 430 64.73 -11.09 22.82
CA THR A 430 64.34 -9.74 23.23
C THR A 430 63.65 -8.95 22.12
N THR A 431 63.36 -9.56 20.97
CA THR A 431 62.72 -8.85 19.86
C THR A 431 61.49 -9.58 19.35
N ARG A 432 60.41 -9.50 20.15
CA ARG A 432 59.05 -9.60 19.59
C ARG A 432 58.92 -8.63 18.42
N PRO A 433 58.51 -9.06 17.22
CA PRO A 433 58.21 -8.13 16.15
C PRO A 433 57.01 -7.29 16.57
N VAL A 434 57.25 -6.00 16.78
CA VAL A 434 56.20 -5.00 17.00
C VAL A 434 55.32 -4.97 15.76
N ALA A 435 54.05 -5.35 15.92
CA ALA A 435 53.06 -5.16 14.88
C ALA A 435 53.03 -3.68 14.48
N ALA A 436 53.35 -3.39 13.23
CA ALA A 436 53.30 -2.05 12.66
C ALA A 436 51.84 -1.63 12.42
N SER A 437 51.09 -1.41 13.50
CA SER A 437 49.93 -0.51 13.53
C SER A 437 49.45 -0.36 14.97
N ALA A 438 50.05 0.57 15.68
CA ALA A 438 49.44 1.17 16.86
C ALA A 438 49.72 2.67 16.78
N VAL A 439 48.75 3.40 16.25
CA VAL A 439 48.67 4.85 16.37
C VAL A 439 48.26 5.16 17.80
N ASP A 440 49.11 5.91 18.49
CA ASP A 440 48.89 6.75 19.67
C ASP A 440 47.95 6.26 20.77
N ALA A 441 48.55 5.81 21.88
CA ALA A 441 47.97 5.97 23.21
C ALA A 441 49.08 6.08 24.27
N ALA A 442 49.85 7.17 24.21
CA ALA A 442 50.76 7.56 25.28
C ALA A 442 50.02 8.42 26.30
N VAL A 443 49.36 7.80 27.31
CA VAL A 443 49.20 8.34 28.67
C VAL A 443 48.85 7.17 29.59
N PHE A 444 49.81 6.65 30.38
CA PHE A 444 49.70 6.44 31.82
C PHE A 444 51.03 5.87 32.35
N ALA A 445 51.39 6.35 33.53
CA ALA A 445 52.72 6.30 34.13
C ALA A 445 53.21 4.89 34.50
N ALA A 446 54.54 4.78 34.54
CA ALA A 446 55.32 3.60 34.90
C ALA A 446 55.02 3.08 36.32
N ALA A 447 54.97 1.75 36.45
CA ALA A 447 55.12 1.03 37.71
C ALA A 447 56.13 -0.10 37.51
N ASP A 448 57.07 -0.23 38.45
CA ASP A 448 58.23 -1.13 38.43
C ASP A 448 57.84 -2.63 38.49
N PRO A 449 58.65 -3.55 37.92
CA PRO A 449 58.36 -4.98 37.95
C PRO A 449 58.77 -5.65 39.28
N VAL A 450 57.85 -6.44 39.84
CA VAL A 450 58.06 -7.35 40.99
C VAL A 450 58.65 -8.69 40.50
N PRO A 451 59.61 -9.33 41.20
CA PRO A 451 60.16 -10.62 40.78
C PRO A 451 59.22 -11.80 41.08
N GLN A 452 59.09 -12.72 40.12
CA GLN A 452 58.39 -14.00 40.30
C GLN A 452 59.27 -15.02 41.04
N ALA A 453 58.70 -15.66 42.06
CA ALA A 453 59.32 -16.73 42.84
C ALA A 453 59.02 -18.12 42.25
N GLU A 454 60.03 -18.99 42.33
CA GLU A 454 60.06 -20.37 41.82
C GLU A 454 59.13 -21.33 42.57
N LEU A 455 58.59 -22.31 41.85
CA LEU A 455 57.90 -23.50 42.37
C LEU A 455 58.88 -24.68 42.48
N PRO A 456 58.96 -25.40 43.61
CA PRO A 456 59.66 -26.69 43.67
C PRO A 456 58.75 -27.90 43.39
N GLN A 457 59.34 -28.93 42.80
CA GLN A 457 58.75 -30.23 42.43
C GLN A 457 58.67 -31.24 43.62
N ALA A 458 57.58 -32.03 43.62
CA ALA A 458 57.36 -33.46 43.93
C ALA A 458 58.28 -34.20 44.97
N SER A 459 57.84 -35.10 45.86
CA SER A 459 56.92 -36.28 45.78
C SER A 459 56.71 -36.89 47.21
N PRO A 460 56.31 -38.17 47.40
CA PRO A 460 54.96 -38.72 47.61
C PRO A 460 54.75 -39.33 49.03
N GLU A 461 53.51 -39.69 49.44
CA GLU A 461 53.22 -40.86 50.32
C GLU A 461 51.72 -41.03 50.70
N ASN A 462 51.21 -42.23 50.42
CA ASN A 462 50.34 -43.15 51.19
C ASN A 462 48.91 -42.86 51.71
N ASN A 463 48.07 -43.89 51.43
CA ASN A 463 46.95 -44.50 52.17
C ASN A 463 45.63 -43.72 52.33
N GLU A 464 44.53 -44.19 51.71
CA GLU A 464 43.60 -45.26 52.15
C GLU A 464 42.63 -44.85 53.27
N GLU A 465 41.34 -44.95 52.94
CA GLU A 465 40.14 -45.15 53.79
C GLU A 465 39.77 -44.12 54.87
N ALA A 466 38.59 -43.48 54.73
CA ALA A 466 37.47 -43.59 55.68
C ALA A 466 36.31 -42.60 55.36
N GLU A 467 35.12 -43.18 55.17
CA GLU A 467 33.79 -42.82 55.73
C GLU A 467 33.21 -41.41 55.49
N HIS A 468 32.12 -41.28 54.72
CA HIS A 468 30.70 -41.50 55.07
C HIS A 468 30.06 -40.41 55.96
N GLN A 469 28.81 -40.05 55.57
CA GLN A 469 27.77 -39.33 56.30
C GLN A 469 27.87 -37.79 56.26
N TYR A 470 26.81 -37.02 56.00
CA TYR A 470 25.47 -37.14 56.56
C TYR A 470 24.43 -36.41 55.69
N PHE A 471 23.22 -36.97 55.72
CA PHE A 471 21.87 -36.50 55.36
C PHE A 471 21.64 -34.97 55.46
N ASP A 472 20.65 -34.28 54.84
CA ASP A 472 19.40 -34.55 54.11
C ASP A 472 18.38 -33.52 54.63
N THR A 473 17.59 -32.93 53.72
CA THR A 473 16.23 -32.42 53.86
C THR A 473 15.76 -31.68 55.15
N ALA A 474 15.27 -30.46 54.95
CA ALA A 474 14.11 -29.94 55.68
C ALA A 474 13.04 -29.40 54.68
N PRO A 475 11.75 -29.76 54.86
CA PRO A 475 10.66 -29.36 53.96
C PRO A 475 10.00 -28.04 54.36
N ILE A 476 9.41 -27.33 53.38
CA ILE A 476 8.57 -26.14 53.58
C ILE A 476 7.14 -26.59 53.89
N PRO A 477 6.47 -26.07 54.95
CA PRO A 477 5.14 -26.50 55.35
C PRO A 477 4.03 -25.79 54.55
N GLY A 478 3.00 -26.55 54.17
CA GLY A 478 1.68 -26.00 53.85
C GLY A 478 1.09 -26.35 52.49
N VAL A 479 0.87 -27.64 52.20
CA VAL A 479 -0.22 -28.07 51.30
C VAL A 479 -0.78 -29.39 51.82
N ASP A 480 -2.03 -29.36 52.25
CA ASP A 480 -2.83 -30.53 52.61
C ASP A 480 -3.35 -31.16 51.30
N VAL A 481 -2.83 -32.34 50.95
CA VAL A 481 -3.29 -33.18 49.84
C VAL A 481 -3.93 -34.42 50.41
N SER A 482 -5.15 -34.27 50.91
CA SER A 482 -6.12 -35.35 50.97
C SER A 482 -7.14 -35.13 49.87
N MET A 483 -7.07 -35.95 48.83
CA MET A 483 -8.20 -36.61 48.17
C MET A 483 -7.69 -37.26 46.89
N THR A 484 -7.46 -38.55 47.04
CA THR A 484 -7.24 -39.56 46.00
C THR A 484 -8.48 -39.80 45.15
N SER A 485 -8.22 -40.53 44.06
CA SER A 485 -9.09 -41.40 43.28
C SER A 485 -9.67 -40.77 42.00
N ASP A 486 -9.20 -41.16 40.82
CA ASP A 486 -9.35 -42.45 40.12
C ASP A 486 -10.56 -42.38 39.17
N GLY A 487 -10.38 -42.78 37.91
CA GLY A 487 -11.49 -42.77 36.94
C GLY A 487 -11.09 -42.48 35.50
N THR A 488 -10.55 -43.51 34.86
CA THR A 488 -10.51 -43.69 33.41
C THR A 488 -11.80 -43.30 32.69
N HIS A 489 -11.71 -42.63 31.53
CA HIS A 489 -12.46 -43.05 30.33
C HIS A 489 -11.93 -42.40 29.04
N ARG A 490 -11.52 -43.27 28.12
CA ARG A 490 -11.24 -43.00 26.71
C ARG A 490 -12.39 -43.58 25.90
N LYS A 491 -13.12 -42.77 25.12
CA LYS A 491 -13.68 -43.11 23.78
C LYS A 491 -14.53 -41.97 23.18
N ARG A 492 -14.20 -41.67 21.91
CA ARG A 492 -15.07 -41.31 20.76
C ARG A 492 -16.33 -40.46 21.02
N ASN A 493 -16.35 -39.26 20.45
CA ASN A 493 -16.89 -39.00 19.10
C ASN A 493 -16.24 -37.73 18.53
#